data_AF-A0A7J6D8A1-F1
#
_entry.id   AF-A0A7J6D8A1-F1
#
_cell.length_a   1.000
_cell.length_b   1.000
_cell.length_c   1.000
_cell.angle_alpha   90.00
_cell.angle_beta   90.00
_cell.angle_gamma   90.00
#
_symmetry.space_group_name_H-M   'P 1'
#
loop_
_entity.id
_entity.type
_entity.pdbx_description
1 polymer ?
#
loop_
_entity_poly.entity_id
_entity_poly.type
_entity_poly.pdbx_seq_one_letter_code
_entity_poly.pdbx_strand_id
1 'polypeptide(L)'
;MAASIAEVTSLVPMDRGLRCPVEIGQGCLYGQIYQSSFYFVSSESKSWTESRRFCTERGADLTIINNREEQEFIKKISGGAGVWIGVTDSDVEGRWKWVDDTLTSG
;
A
#
# COMPACT_ATOMS: atom_id res chain seq x y z
N MET A 1 -13.22 -10.01 2.24
CA MET A 1 -12.30 -9.16 3.03
C MET A 1 -10.89 -9.67 2.81
N ALA A 2 -9.91 -8.78 2.64
CA ALA A 2 -8.51 -9.12 2.35
C ALA A 2 -7.57 -8.21 3.16
N ALA A 3 -6.32 -8.62 3.31
CA ALA A 3 -5.25 -7.79 3.89
C ALA A 3 -4.96 -6.59 2.96
N SER A 4 -4.27 -5.55 3.42
CA SER A 4 -3.94 -4.38 2.60
C SER A 4 -2.44 -4.31 2.33
N ILE A 5 -2.03 -3.93 1.12
CA ILE A 5 -0.65 -3.51 0.86
C ILE A 5 -0.63 -2.01 0.65
N ALA A 6 0.06 -1.35 1.56
CA ALA A 6 0.31 0.07 1.49
C ALA A 6 1.70 0.34 0.95
N GLU A 7 1.83 1.43 0.21
CA GLU A 7 3.09 2.00 -0.23
C GLU A 7 3.25 3.41 0.37
N VAL A 8 4.46 3.70 0.84
CA VAL A 8 4.90 5.03 1.25
C VAL A 8 5.86 5.55 0.19
N THR A 9 5.37 6.42 -0.69
CA THR A 9 6.12 7.02 -1.82
C THR A 9 6.95 8.24 -1.42
N SER A 10 6.70 8.82 -0.24
CA SER A 10 7.50 9.92 0.31
C SER A 10 8.12 9.47 1.62
N LEU A 11 9.41 9.15 1.59
CA LEU A 11 10.21 9.00 2.79
C LEU A 11 10.18 10.34 3.52
N VAL A 12 9.32 10.48 4.54
CA VAL A 12 9.57 11.47 5.60
C VAL A 12 11.02 11.28 6.03
N PRO A 13 11.84 12.35 6.07
CA PRO A 13 13.29 12.23 6.22
C PRO A 13 13.60 11.30 7.39
N MET A 14 14.28 10.19 7.06
CA MET A 14 14.72 9.19 8.02
C MET A 14 15.84 9.85 8.85
N ASP A 15 15.46 10.66 9.84
CA ASP A 15 16.41 11.36 10.69
C ASP A 15 17.36 10.33 11.32
N ARG A 16 18.65 10.66 11.29
CA ARG A 16 19.79 9.82 11.64
C ARG A 16 19.77 9.39 13.12
N GLY A 17 18.86 8.48 13.47
CA GLY A 17 18.69 7.97 14.83
C GLY A 17 17.38 7.19 14.99
N LEU A 18 17.42 5.88 14.71
CA LEU A 18 16.53 4.82 15.23
C LEU A 18 15.16 5.28 15.81
N ARG A 19 14.27 5.80 14.96
CA ARG A 19 12.84 5.95 15.30
C ARG A 19 12.00 5.57 14.10
N CYS A 20 10.96 4.78 14.35
CA CYS A 20 10.23 4.01 13.35
C CYS A 20 9.58 4.90 12.27
N PRO A 21 9.52 4.47 10.99
CA PRO A 21 9.05 5.33 9.88
C PRO A 21 7.55 5.64 9.89
N VAL A 22 6.76 5.01 10.76
CA VAL A 22 5.31 5.24 10.90
C VAL A 22 4.94 5.04 12.39
N GLU A 23 4.60 6.11 13.11
CA GLU A 23 4.03 6.01 14.46
C GLU A 23 2.54 5.68 14.36
N ILE A 24 2.19 4.42 14.60
CA ILE A 24 0.81 4.00 14.88
C ILE A 24 0.72 3.88 16.40
N GLY A 25 -0.42 4.26 16.99
CA GLY A 25 -0.72 4.21 18.43
C GLY A 25 -0.58 2.85 19.14
N GLN A 26 0.10 1.86 18.56
CA GLN A 26 0.67 0.68 19.22
C GLN A 26 1.69 -0.04 18.29
N GLY A 27 2.87 0.55 18.08
CA GLY A 27 4.06 -0.18 17.59
C GLY A 27 4.56 0.14 16.17
N CYS A 28 5.74 -0.39 15.84
CA CYS A 28 6.41 -0.20 14.56
C CYS A 28 5.89 -1.20 13.52
N LEU A 29 5.50 -0.73 12.33
CA LEU A 29 5.19 -1.62 11.22
C LEU A 29 6.47 -2.26 10.68
N TYR A 30 6.46 -3.58 10.54
CA TYR A 30 7.47 -4.30 9.78
C TYR A 30 7.11 -4.26 8.29
N GLY A 31 8.06 -3.84 7.47
CA GLY A 31 7.89 -3.72 6.03
C GLY A 31 9.20 -3.93 5.28
N GLN A 32 9.17 -3.78 3.96
CA GLN A 32 10.31 -3.99 3.08
C GLN A 32 10.50 -2.76 2.17
N ILE A 33 11.76 -2.43 1.89
CA ILE A 33 12.11 -1.36 0.95
C ILE A 33 12.31 -1.98 -0.43
N TYR A 34 11.71 -1.39 -1.46
CA TYR A 34 11.89 -1.76 -2.86
C TYR A 34 11.85 -0.51 -3.74
N GLN A 35 12.82 -0.39 -4.65
CA GLN A 35 12.94 0.75 -5.58
C GLN A 35 12.76 2.15 -4.93
N SER A 36 13.27 2.33 -3.70
CA SER A 36 13.18 3.57 -2.90
C SER A 36 11.82 3.86 -2.25
N SER A 37 10.82 2.97 -2.41
CA SER A 37 9.56 3.00 -1.67
C SER A 37 9.59 2.02 -0.49
N PHE A 38 8.86 2.34 0.58
CA PHE A 38 8.63 1.41 1.70
C PHE A 38 7.24 0.79 1.59
N TYR A 39 7.18 -0.54 1.72
CA TYR A 39 5.97 -1.33 1.60
C TYR A 39 5.68 -2.07 2.89
N PHE A 40 4.43 -2.09 3.32
CA PHE A 40 4.00 -2.93 4.41
C PHE A 40 2.69 -3.66 4.08
N VAL A 41 2.54 -4.84 4.66
CA VAL A 41 1.33 -5.67 4.55
C VAL A 41 0.60 -5.58 5.90
N SER A 42 -0.65 -5.13 5.89
CA SER A 42 -1.48 -5.11 7.10
C SER A 42 -1.81 -6.54 7.55
N SER A 43 -1.81 -6.79 8.85
CA SER A 43 -2.32 -8.04 9.44
C SER A 43 -3.85 -8.08 9.55
N GLU A 44 -4.52 -6.94 9.32
CA GLU A 44 -5.96 -6.81 9.44
C GLU A 44 -6.69 -7.06 8.11
N SER A 45 -7.74 -7.86 8.14
CA SER A 45 -8.64 -8.02 6.99
C SER A 45 -9.68 -6.90 6.98
N LYS A 46 -9.70 -6.11 5.90
CA LYS A 46 -10.60 -4.95 5.76
C LYS A 46 -11.29 -4.95 4.38
N SER A 47 -12.28 -4.08 4.20
CA SER A 47 -12.76 -3.70 2.85
C SER A 47 -11.71 -2.85 2.11
N TRP A 48 -11.88 -2.64 0.80
CA TRP A 48 -10.96 -1.77 0.05
C TRP A 48 -10.96 -0.33 0.61
N THR A 49 -12.14 0.23 0.87
CA THR A 49 -12.29 1.58 1.41
C THR A 49 -11.66 1.72 2.80
N GLU A 50 -11.87 0.75 3.69
CA GLU A 50 -11.23 0.74 5.01
C GLU A 50 -9.72 0.54 4.94
N SER A 51 -9.25 -0.26 3.98
CA SER A 51 -7.82 -0.46 3.70
C SER A 51 -7.16 0.84 3.26
N ARG A 52 -7.77 1.53 2.29
CA ARG A 52 -7.30 2.83 1.83
C ARG A 52 -7.26 3.84 2.98
N ARG A 53 -8.36 3.94 3.73
CA ARG A 53 -8.42 4.82 4.91
C ARG A 53 -7.30 4.51 5.91
N PHE A 54 -7.08 3.23 6.19
CA PHE A 54 -6.01 2.78 7.10
C PHE A 54 -4.63 3.28 6.63
N CYS A 55 -4.33 3.16 5.34
CA CYS A 55 -3.09 3.64 4.74
C CYS A 55 -2.97 5.17 4.80
N THR A 56 -4.02 5.89 4.37
CA THR A 56 -4.01 7.36 4.29
C THR A 56 -3.93 8.05 5.64
N GLU A 57 -4.56 7.47 6.68
CA GLU A 57 -4.43 7.95 8.07
C GLU A 57 -2.99 7.84 8.61
N ARG A 58 -2.12 7.09 7.91
CA ARG A 58 -0.72 6.80 8.30
C ARG A 58 0.30 7.41 7.35
N GLY A 59 -0.12 8.35 6.50
CA GLY A 59 0.77 9.00 5.53
C GLY A 59 1.23 8.08 4.39
N ALA A 60 0.51 6.98 4.15
CA ALA A 60 0.70 6.05 3.03
C ALA A 60 -0.54 6.05 2.12
N ASP A 61 -0.52 5.32 1.02
CA ASP A 61 -1.75 4.94 0.30
C ASP A 61 -1.64 3.46 -0.13
N LEU A 62 -2.70 2.87 -0.66
CA LEU A 62 -2.62 1.55 -1.27
C LEU A 62 -1.66 1.59 -2.47
N THR A 63 -0.82 0.56 -2.62
CA THR A 63 0.23 0.55 -3.64
C THR A 63 -0.32 0.62 -5.07
N ILE A 64 0.38 1.38 -5.92
CA ILE A 64 0.15 1.41 -7.36
C ILE A 64 1.19 0.51 -8.00
N ILE A 65 0.76 -0.42 -8.85
CA ILE A 65 1.68 -1.35 -9.50
C ILE A 65 2.05 -0.82 -10.88
N ASN A 66 3.28 -0.34 -11.01
CA ASN A 66 3.79 0.31 -12.21
C ASN A 66 4.41 -0.68 -13.20
N ASN A 67 4.92 -1.82 -12.72
CA ASN A 67 5.58 -2.81 -13.56
C ASN A 67 5.45 -4.24 -13.00
N ARG A 68 5.87 -5.21 -13.82
CA ARG A 68 5.80 -6.63 -13.47
C ARG A 68 6.71 -6.99 -12.29
N GLU A 69 7.86 -6.35 -12.20
CA GLU A 69 8.84 -6.61 -11.15
C GLU A 69 8.30 -6.19 -9.78
N GLU A 70 7.55 -5.08 -9.73
CA GLU A 70 6.80 -4.62 -8.58
C GLU A 70 5.65 -5.57 -8.23
N GLN A 71 4.86 -6.02 -9.21
CA GLN A 71 3.83 -7.06 -8.99
C GLN A 71 4.41 -8.32 -8.32
N GLU A 72 5.54 -8.82 -8.80
CA GLU A 72 6.20 -10.00 -8.23
C GLU A 72 6.75 -9.73 -6.82
N PHE A 73 7.25 -8.52 -6.57
CA PHE A 73 7.65 -8.09 -5.23
C PHE A 73 6.45 -8.09 -4.28
N ILE A 74 5.32 -7.48 -4.66
CA ILE A 74 4.07 -7.47 -3.89
C ILE A 74 3.58 -8.89 -3.56
N LYS A 75 3.63 -9.80 -4.55
CA LYS A 75 3.27 -11.21 -4.35
C LYS A 75 4.21 -11.93 -3.38
N LYS A 76 5.50 -11.61 -3.42
CA LYS A 76 6.50 -12.18 -2.49
C LYS A 76 6.28 -11.68 -1.06
N ILE A 77 6.09 -10.37 -0.85
CA ILE A 77 5.95 -9.81 0.49
C ILE A 77 4.63 -10.17 1.17
N SER A 78 3.57 -10.43 0.38
CA SER A 78 2.29 -10.94 0.88
C SER A 78 2.31 -12.43 1.23
N GLY A 79 3.39 -13.15 0.93
CA GLY A 79 3.43 -14.61 1.08
C GLY A 79 2.40 -15.33 0.21
N GLY A 80 1.96 -14.72 -0.89
CA GLY A 80 0.90 -15.24 -1.76
C GLY A 80 -0.53 -15.06 -1.22
N ALA A 81 -0.72 -14.33 -0.11
CA ALA A 81 -2.04 -14.00 0.40
C ALA A 81 -2.77 -12.98 -0.48
N GLY A 82 -4.11 -13.04 -0.51
CA GLY A 82 -4.94 -12.04 -1.15
C GLY A 82 -4.85 -10.70 -0.43
N VAL A 83 -4.50 -9.64 -1.17
CA VAL A 83 -4.22 -8.31 -0.66
C VAL A 83 -4.90 -7.24 -1.52
N TRP A 84 -5.36 -6.17 -0.88
CA TRP A 84 -5.84 -4.97 -1.55
C TRP A 84 -4.67 -4.13 -2.04
N ILE A 85 -4.79 -3.69 -3.29
CA ILE A 85 -3.90 -2.74 -3.96
C ILE A 85 -4.71 -1.50 -4.36
N GLY A 86 -4.04 -0.47 -4.87
CA GLY A 86 -4.64 0.83 -5.14
C GLY A 86 -5.58 0.91 -6.34
N VAL A 87 -6.01 -0.21 -6.92
CA VAL A 87 -6.91 -0.22 -8.08
C VAL A 87 -8.37 -0.32 -7.64
N THR A 88 -9.26 0.47 -8.24
CA THR A 88 -10.71 0.48 -7.95
C THR A 88 -11.52 0.95 -9.16
N ASP A 89 -12.76 0.51 -9.27
CA ASP A 89 -13.78 1.01 -10.19
C ASP A 89 -15.03 1.54 -9.46
N SER A 90 -14.91 1.79 -8.15
CA SER A 90 -16.04 2.18 -7.29
C SER A 90 -16.74 3.49 -7.67
N ASP A 91 -16.06 4.37 -8.42
CA ASP A 91 -16.64 5.62 -8.94
C ASP A 91 -17.61 5.34 -10.09
N VAL A 92 -17.20 4.49 -11.03
CA VAL A 92 -17.96 4.11 -12.22
C VAL A 92 -17.60 2.67 -12.56
N GLU A 93 -18.55 1.76 -12.36
CA GLU A 93 -18.41 0.33 -12.64
C GLU A 93 -17.80 0.10 -14.04
N GLY A 94 -16.76 -0.72 -14.10
CA GLY A 94 -16.03 -1.02 -15.35
C GLY A 94 -15.02 0.05 -15.79
N ARG A 95 -14.88 1.17 -15.07
CA ARG A 95 -13.82 2.16 -15.29
C ARG A 95 -12.81 2.11 -14.14
N TRP A 96 -11.83 1.23 -14.30
CA TRP A 96 -10.75 1.05 -13.34
C TRP A 96 -9.79 2.24 -13.33
N LYS A 97 -9.45 2.67 -12.12
CA LYS A 97 -8.47 3.70 -11.83
C LYS A 97 -7.62 3.32 -10.63
N TRP A 98 -6.44 3.92 -10.55
CA TRP A 98 -5.57 3.87 -9.40
C TRP A 98 -5.96 4.94 -8.36
N VAL A 99 -5.43 4.83 -7.14
CA VAL A 99 -5.68 5.76 -6.04
C VAL A 99 -5.19 7.19 -6.30
N ASP A 100 -4.29 7.38 -7.28
CA ASP A 100 -3.81 8.68 -7.78
C ASP A 100 -4.67 9.25 -8.92
N ASP A 101 -5.83 8.65 -9.19
CA ASP A 101 -6.75 8.97 -10.28
C ASP A 101 -6.24 8.65 -11.70
N THR A 102 -5.12 7.95 -11.84
CA THR A 102 -4.65 7.43 -13.14
C THR A 102 -5.56 6.29 -13.60
N LEU A 103 -6.13 6.39 -14.81
CA LEU A 103 -6.90 5.30 -15.42
C LEU A 103 -5.98 4.13 -15.78
N THR A 104 -6.42 2.88 -15.57
CA THR A 104 -5.61 1.70 -15.94
C THR A 104 -5.50 1.49 -17.46
N SER A 105 -6.14 2.34 -18.25
CA SER A 105 -6.43 2.19 -19.68
C SER A 105 -7.30 0.96 -19.97
N GLY A 106 -8.31 1.14 -20.81
CA GLY A 106 -9.11 0.06 -21.40
C GLY A 106 -8.46 -0.49 -22.66
#